data_AF-B6XAZ6-F1
#
_entry.id   AF-B6XAZ6-F1
#
_cell.length_a   1.000
_cell.length_b   1.000
_cell.length_c   1.000
_cell.angle_alpha   90.00
_cell.angle_beta   90.00
_cell.angle_gamma   90.00
#
_symmetry.space_group_name_H-M   'P 1'
#
loop_
_entity.id
_entity.type
_entity.pdbx_description
1 polymer ?
#
loop_
_entity_poly.entity_id
_entity_poly.type
_entity_poly.pdbx_seq_one_letter_code
_entity_poly.pdbx_strand_id
1 'polypeptide(L)'
;MFESAIQANKPIQITSKIEVKNEYSQLSQKLLNVSNKYITFTINNHSISFNERVLMAYVLKSVQEITPKDTQAIEHWKKQEKIIQLSSTFNRTFDATREDFANRHRHISLKLSKENKQKIYNQVHRKLQFGSYTFLPNAAQKSIEHILYNNNEIAMAIQRLVCHHNISDQKTINYITNYINSTINDELCQRLFPDLPLNEIKQNTKYLTSKLFNKLIDHEKYIYWQNYYKLSAS
;
A
#
# COMPACT_ATOMS: atom_id res chain seq x y z
N MET A 1 1.86 -10.60 1.13
CA MET A 1 2.63 -10.57 -0.13
C MET A 1 2.15 -9.36 -0.92
N PHE A 2 3.01 -8.37 -1.16
CA PHE A 2 2.68 -7.17 -1.95
C PHE A 2 2.99 -7.41 -3.42
N GLU A 3 2.04 -7.08 -4.28
CA GLU A 3 2.23 -7.00 -5.73
C GLU A 3 2.34 -5.52 -6.08
N SER A 4 3.53 -5.06 -6.48
CA SER A 4 3.67 -3.76 -7.13
C SER A 4 2.99 -3.83 -8.49
N ALA A 5 2.25 -2.78 -8.88
CA ALA A 5 1.66 -2.69 -10.22
C ALA A 5 2.73 -2.60 -11.34
N ILE A 6 3.98 -2.27 -10.98
CA ILE A 6 5.11 -2.25 -11.92
C ILE A 6 5.73 -3.64 -11.97
N GLN A 7 5.74 -4.28 -13.13
CA GLN A 7 6.49 -5.53 -13.33
C GLN A 7 7.93 -5.21 -13.74
N ALA A 8 8.90 -5.83 -13.05
CA ALA A 8 10.32 -5.76 -13.41
C ALA A 8 10.57 -6.43 -14.77
N ASN A 9 11.56 -5.95 -15.53
CA ASN A 9 11.92 -6.55 -16.83
C ASN A 9 12.61 -7.91 -16.68
N LYS A 10 13.31 -8.12 -15.55
CA LYS A 10 13.92 -9.41 -15.16
C LYS A 10 13.28 -9.87 -13.84
N PRO A 11 13.12 -11.18 -13.60
CA PRO A 11 12.58 -11.69 -12.35
C PRO A 11 13.59 -11.42 -11.22
N ILE A 12 13.44 -10.27 -10.55
CA ILE A 12 14.18 -9.95 -9.33
C ILE A 12 13.27 -10.26 -8.15
N GLN A 13 13.65 -11.24 -7.35
CA GLN A 13 12.97 -11.53 -6.09
C GLN A 13 13.57 -10.64 -5.00
N ILE A 14 12.80 -9.61 -4.61
CA ILE A 14 13.04 -8.86 -3.39
C ILE A 14 12.12 -9.41 -2.30
N THR A 15 12.68 -9.64 -1.12
CA THR A 15 11.94 -10.07 0.06
C THR A 15 12.15 -9.07 1.19
N SER A 16 11.18 -8.97 2.09
CA SER A 16 11.29 -8.19 3.30
C SER A 16 11.02 -9.05 4.53
N LYS A 17 11.71 -8.73 5.63
CA LYS A 17 11.45 -9.30 6.96
C LYS A 17 11.59 -8.22 8.02
N ILE A 18 10.81 -8.36 9.08
CA ILE A 18 10.91 -7.52 10.27
C ILE A 18 11.73 -8.30 11.29
N GLU A 19 12.83 -7.71 11.75
CA GLU A 19 13.74 -8.33 12.70
C GLU A 19 13.80 -7.51 13.98
N VAL A 20 13.85 -8.19 15.13
CA VAL A 20 14.21 -7.57 16.40
C VAL A 20 15.64 -7.99 16.72
N LYS A 21 16.60 -7.06 16.65
CA LYS A 21 18.01 -7.35 16.89
C LYS A 21 18.37 -7.15 18.36
N ASN A 22 18.90 -8.16 19.04
CA ASN A 22 19.31 -8.00 20.44
C ASN A 22 20.69 -7.30 20.52
N GLU A 23 20.72 -6.00 20.23
CA GLU A 23 21.95 -5.18 20.28
C GLU A 23 22.29 -4.74 21.72
N TYR A 24 21.32 -4.80 22.63
CA TYR A 24 21.45 -4.40 24.04
C TYR A 24 20.67 -5.36 24.95
N SER A 25 20.99 -5.40 26.25
CA SER A 25 20.17 -6.13 27.22
C SER A 25 18.75 -5.52 27.34
N GLN A 26 17.72 -6.32 27.69
CA GLN A 26 16.34 -5.84 27.84
C GLN A 26 16.20 -4.61 28.76
N LEU A 27 17.02 -4.56 29.82
CA LEU A 27 17.00 -3.48 30.81
C LEU A 27 17.59 -2.18 30.22
N SER A 28 18.69 -2.29 29.49
CA SER A 28 19.31 -1.18 28.75
C SER A 28 18.41 -0.66 27.63
N GLN A 29 17.67 -1.53 26.94
CA GLN A 29 16.70 -1.15 25.91
C GLN A 29 15.55 -0.32 26.49
N LYS A 30 15.01 -0.75 27.65
CA LYS A 30 13.92 -0.06 28.35
C LYS A 30 14.37 1.32 28.87
N LEU A 31 15.60 1.42 29.37
CA LEU A 31 16.18 2.67 29.89
C LEU A 31 16.54 3.66 28.78
N LEU A 32 17.10 3.19 27.67
CA LEU A 32 17.53 4.04 26.54
C LEU A 32 16.39 4.27 25.52
N ASN A 33 15.23 3.66 25.73
CA ASN A 33 14.07 3.66 24.84
C ASN A 33 14.42 3.22 23.39
N VAL A 34 15.47 2.41 23.21
CA VAL A 34 16.00 2.05 21.88
C VAL A 34 15.08 0.99 21.27
N SER A 35 14.53 1.30 20.09
CA SER A 35 13.78 0.32 19.30
C SER A 35 14.77 -0.50 18.51
N ASN A 36 14.78 -1.80 18.79
CA ASN A 36 15.63 -2.76 18.09
C ASN A 36 14.95 -3.40 16.87
N LYS A 37 13.85 -2.80 16.42
CA LYS A 37 13.06 -3.30 15.31
C LYS A 37 13.60 -2.73 13.99
N TYR A 38 14.01 -3.62 13.11
CA TYR A 38 14.57 -3.33 11.80
C TYR A 38 13.68 -3.89 10.70
N ILE A 39 13.55 -3.13 9.62
CA ILE A 39 12.92 -3.58 8.38
C ILE A 39 14.05 -3.93 7.42
N THR A 40 14.20 -5.22 7.13
CA THR A 40 15.30 -5.74 6.31
C THR A 40 14.78 -6.16 4.95
N PHE A 41 15.44 -5.68 3.90
CA PHE A 41 15.16 -6.01 2.50
C PHE A 41 16.31 -6.82 1.94
N THR A 42 16.00 -7.92 1.26
CA THR A 42 17.01 -8.82 0.68
C THR A 42 16.74 -9.06 -0.79
N ILE A 43 17.77 -8.85 -1.61
CA ILE A 43 17.83 -9.30 -3.00
C ILE A 43 18.95 -10.33 -3.09
N ASN A 44 18.63 -11.56 -3.46
CA ASN A 44 19.56 -12.69 -3.43
C ASN A 44 20.23 -12.83 -2.03
N ASN A 45 21.54 -12.57 -1.93
CA ASN A 45 22.32 -12.67 -0.68
C ASN A 45 22.70 -11.31 -0.07
N HIS A 46 22.21 -10.20 -0.62
CA HIS A 46 22.52 -8.87 -0.11
C HIS A 46 21.32 -8.24 0.56
N SER A 47 21.54 -7.79 1.79
CA SER A 47 20.49 -7.23 2.62
C SER A 47 20.81 -5.78 3.01
N ILE A 48 19.80 -4.93 2.96
CA ILE A 48 19.80 -3.60 3.60
C ILE A 48 18.79 -3.62 4.74
N SER A 49 19.06 -2.88 5.81
CA SER A 49 18.18 -2.82 6.98
C SER A 49 17.98 -1.39 7.43
N PHE A 50 16.76 -1.04 7.80
CA PHE A 50 16.43 0.29 8.34
C PHE A 50 15.86 0.17 9.74
N ASN A 51 16.33 1.01 10.67
CA ASN A 51 15.78 1.06 12.02
C ASN A 51 14.42 1.79 12.00
N GLU A 52 13.36 1.11 12.44
CA GLU A 52 12.00 1.62 12.40
C GLU A 52 11.83 2.94 13.20
N ARG A 53 12.52 3.08 14.34
CA ARG A 53 12.43 4.30 15.18
C ARG A 53 13.11 5.48 14.52
N VAL A 54 14.26 5.25 13.87
CA VAL A 54 14.97 6.32 13.14
C VAL A 54 14.11 6.82 11.99
N LEU A 55 13.51 5.90 11.23
CA LEU A 55 12.57 6.23 10.16
C LEU A 55 11.33 7.00 10.68
N MET A 56 10.74 6.54 11.78
CA MET A 56 9.61 7.24 12.40
C MET A 56 9.98 8.66 12.86
N ALA A 57 11.15 8.81 13.50
CA ALA A 57 11.64 10.11 13.93
C ALA A 57 11.86 11.06 12.74
N TYR A 58 12.42 10.54 11.63
CA TYR A 58 12.56 11.29 10.39
C TYR A 58 11.20 11.78 9.87
N VAL A 59 10.20 10.90 9.80
CA VAL A 59 8.84 11.26 9.34
C VAL A 59 8.24 12.38 10.21
N LEU A 60 8.27 12.22 11.53
CA LEU A 60 7.70 13.21 12.45
C LEU A 60 8.44 14.55 12.38
N LYS A 61 9.77 14.52 12.22
CA LYS A 61 10.58 15.72 12.03
C LYS A 61 10.21 16.44 10.74
N SER A 62 10.11 15.72 9.62
CA SER A 62 9.69 16.30 8.33
C SER A 62 8.29 16.91 8.40
N VAL A 63 7.35 16.30 9.14
CA VAL A 63 6.03 16.89 9.38
C VAL A 63 6.12 18.19 10.16
N GLN A 64 6.91 18.22 11.25
CA GLN A 64 7.10 19.42 12.06
C GLN A 64 7.80 20.55 11.30
N GLU A 65 8.72 20.23 10.39
CA GLU A 65 9.46 21.20 9.56
C GLU A 65 8.55 21.93 8.57
N ILE A 66 7.41 21.35 8.17
CA ILE A 66 6.42 22.02 7.30
C ILE A 66 5.74 23.18 8.02
N THR A 67 5.42 23.01 9.31
CA THR A 67 4.81 24.05 10.16
C THR A 67 5.57 24.20 11.49
N PRO A 68 6.79 24.79 11.49
CA PRO A 68 7.68 24.78 12.66
C PRO A 68 7.12 25.44 13.92
N LYS A 69 6.17 26.38 13.75
CA LYS A 69 5.56 27.14 14.84
C LYS A 69 4.31 26.46 15.42
N ASP A 70 3.77 25.44 14.76
CA ASP A 70 2.58 24.73 15.22
C ASP A 70 2.99 23.56 16.11
N THR A 71 2.75 23.68 17.42
CA THR A 71 3.04 22.63 18.41
C THR A 71 2.11 21.42 18.28
N GLN A 72 0.99 21.55 17.55
CA GLN A 72 0.02 20.50 17.27
C GLN A 72 0.15 19.95 15.84
N ALA A 73 1.16 20.37 15.07
CA ALA A 73 1.37 19.97 13.68
C ALA A 73 1.28 18.45 13.49
N ILE A 74 1.97 17.71 14.37
CA ILE A 74 2.00 16.24 14.33
C ILE A 74 0.63 15.63 14.62
N GLU A 75 -0.14 16.17 15.56
CA GLU A 75 -1.49 15.65 15.87
C GLU A 75 -2.48 15.94 14.76
N HIS A 76 -2.45 17.16 14.20
CA HIS A 76 -3.25 17.53 13.04
C HIS A 76 -2.94 16.66 11.84
N TRP A 77 -1.65 16.47 11.56
CA TRP A 77 -1.17 15.57 10.51
C TRP A 77 -1.65 14.14 10.75
N LYS A 78 -1.52 13.59 11.97
CA LYS A 78 -1.99 12.23 12.29
C LYS A 78 -3.48 12.05 12.00
N LYS A 79 -4.32 13.03 12.35
CA LYS A 79 -5.76 12.98 12.07
C LYS A 79 -6.04 12.93 10.56
N GLN A 80 -5.33 13.72 9.77
CA GLN A 80 -5.46 13.73 8.31
C GLN A 80 -4.90 12.46 7.67
N GLU A 81 -3.73 12.01 8.11
CA GLU A 81 -3.05 10.84 7.56
C GLU A 81 -3.86 9.57 7.82
N LYS A 82 -4.53 9.44 8.97
CA LYS A 82 -5.45 8.32 9.26
C LYS A 82 -6.54 8.19 8.18
N ILE A 83 -7.17 9.30 7.80
CA ILE A 83 -8.20 9.38 6.74
C ILE A 83 -7.61 8.99 5.38
N ILE A 84 -6.41 9.51 5.06
CA ILE A 84 -5.72 9.25 3.81
C ILE A 84 -5.31 7.78 3.70
N GLN A 85 -4.78 7.17 4.76
CA GLN A 85 -4.35 5.77 4.78
C GLN A 85 -5.54 4.83 4.55
N LEU A 86 -6.68 5.08 5.18
CA LEU A 86 -7.93 4.34 4.96
C LEU A 86 -8.40 4.48 3.50
N SER A 87 -8.52 5.73 3.02
CA SER A 87 -8.98 6.04 1.67
C SER A 87 -8.08 5.42 0.59
N SER A 88 -6.77 5.62 0.72
CA SER A 88 -5.76 5.16 -0.24
C SER A 88 -5.66 3.65 -0.27
N THR A 89 -5.76 2.98 0.90
CA THR A 89 -5.76 1.52 0.96
C THR A 89 -6.96 0.93 0.21
N PHE A 90 -8.15 1.50 0.39
CA PHE A 90 -9.32 1.14 -0.40
C PHE A 90 -9.11 1.40 -1.90
N ASN A 91 -8.73 2.63 -2.27
CA ASN A 91 -8.59 3.07 -3.65
C ASN A 91 -7.59 2.22 -4.43
N ARG A 92 -6.39 2.01 -3.87
CA ARG A 92 -5.35 1.19 -4.50
C ARG A 92 -5.77 -0.25 -4.65
N THR A 93 -6.45 -0.82 -3.64
CA THR A 93 -6.92 -2.21 -3.73
C THR A 93 -8.00 -2.37 -4.80
N PHE A 94 -8.92 -1.42 -4.88
CA PHE A 94 -9.94 -1.38 -5.92
C PHE A 94 -9.32 -1.29 -7.32
N ASP A 95 -8.38 -0.36 -7.52
CA ASP A 95 -7.72 -0.15 -8.80
C ASP A 95 -6.86 -1.35 -9.21
N ALA A 96 -6.11 -1.95 -8.27
CA ALA A 96 -5.33 -3.17 -8.51
C ALA A 96 -6.22 -4.38 -8.86
N THR A 97 -7.36 -4.54 -8.17
CA THR A 97 -8.31 -5.63 -8.47
C THR A 97 -8.95 -5.44 -9.85
N ARG A 98 -9.25 -4.20 -10.22
CA ARG A 98 -9.74 -3.86 -11.58
C ARG A 98 -8.68 -4.17 -12.63
N GLU A 99 -7.42 -3.82 -12.39
CA GLU A 99 -6.32 -4.06 -13.31
C GLU A 99 -6.04 -5.56 -13.49
N ASP A 100 -5.97 -6.32 -12.41
CA ASP A 100 -5.83 -7.79 -12.44
C ASP A 100 -6.97 -8.44 -13.23
N PHE A 101 -8.21 -7.98 -13.03
CA PHE A 101 -9.35 -8.43 -13.82
C PHE A 101 -9.20 -8.12 -15.31
N ALA A 102 -8.86 -6.87 -15.67
CA ALA A 102 -8.67 -6.45 -17.07
C ALA A 102 -7.55 -7.25 -17.75
N ASN A 103 -6.49 -7.59 -17.00
CA ASN A 103 -5.39 -8.40 -17.49
C ASN A 103 -5.78 -9.87 -17.76
N ARG A 104 -6.68 -10.44 -16.96
CA ARG A 104 -7.20 -11.81 -17.15
C ARG A 104 -8.26 -11.88 -18.26
N HIS A 105 -9.04 -10.83 -18.43
CA HIS A 105 -10.15 -10.76 -19.37
C HIS A 105 -9.92 -9.68 -20.43
N ARG A 106 -8.77 -9.71 -21.12
CA ARG A 106 -8.37 -8.67 -22.10
C ARG A 106 -9.36 -8.41 -23.22
N HIS A 107 -10.20 -9.39 -23.53
CA HIS A 107 -11.23 -9.37 -24.57
C HIS A 107 -12.57 -8.75 -24.08
N ILE A 108 -12.68 -8.45 -22.78
CA ILE A 108 -13.90 -7.92 -22.17
C ILE A 108 -13.64 -6.46 -21.73
N SER A 109 -14.35 -5.50 -22.34
CA SER A 109 -14.23 -4.08 -21.99
C SER A 109 -15.20 -3.68 -20.88
N LEU A 110 -15.12 -4.32 -19.71
CA LEU A 110 -15.91 -3.97 -18.54
C LEU A 110 -15.23 -2.84 -17.75
N LYS A 111 -15.94 -1.72 -17.56
CA LYS A 111 -15.49 -0.59 -16.74
C LYS A 111 -16.42 -0.38 -15.55
N LEU A 112 -15.86 -0.32 -14.35
CA LEU A 112 -16.62 0.06 -13.15
C LEU A 112 -16.78 1.58 -13.08
N SER A 113 -18.01 2.04 -12.84
CA SER A 113 -18.31 3.47 -12.65
C SER A 113 -17.83 3.97 -11.28
N LYS A 114 -17.78 5.31 -11.13
CA LYS A 114 -17.54 5.96 -9.83
C LYS A 114 -18.57 5.54 -8.77
N GLU A 115 -19.82 5.34 -9.19
CA GLU A 115 -20.89 4.86 -8.30
C GLU A 115 -20.63 3.45 -7.79
N ASN A 116 -20.11 2.55 -8.64
CA ASN A 116 -19.73 1.20 -8.21
C ASN A 116 -18.64 1.25 -7.14
N LYS A 117 -17.62 2.10 -7.34
CA LYS A 117 -16.57 2.34 -6.36
C LYS A 117 -17.14 2.83 -5.03
N GLN A 118 -18.04 3.81 -5.06
CA GLN A 118 -18.70 4.32 -3.86
C GLN A 118 -19.57 3.28 -3.16
N LYS A 119 -20.33 2.46 -3.90
CA LYS A 119 -21.15 1.37 -3.35
C LYS A 119 -20.29 0.33 -2.63
N ILE A 120 -19.17 -0.07 -3.24
CA ILE A 120 -18.23 -1.01 -2.62
C ILE A 120 -17.62 -0.40 -1.36
N TYR A 121 -17.19 0.87 -1.42
CA TYR A 121 -16.68 1.58 -0.24
C TYR A 121 -17.70 1.56 0.91
N ASN A 122 -18.95 1.95 0.64
CA ASN A 122 -20.00 1.97 1.66
C ASN A 122 -20.23 0.57 2.27
N GLN A 123 -20.10 -0.50 1.50
CA GLN A 123 -20.20 -1.87 2.01
C GLN A 123 -19.00 -2.26 2.88
N VAL A 124 -17.77 -1.89 2.49
CA VAL A 124 -16.57 -2.11 3.31
C VAL A 124 -16.67 -1.36 4.64
N HIS A 125 -17.07 -0.09 4.59
CA HIS A 125 -17.26 0.77 5.76
C HIS A 125 -18.29 0.20 6.73
N ARG A 126 -19.46 -0.21 6.23
CA ARG A 126 -20.52 -0.85 7.05
C ARG A 126 -20.05 -2.13 7.73
N LYS A 127 -19.23 -2.94 7.05
CA LYS A 127 -18.72 -4.21 7.60
C LYS A 127 -17.69 -4.01 8.71
N LEU A 128 -16.80 -3.04 8.53
CA LEU A 128 -15.63 -2.88 9.39
C LEU A 128 -15.82 -1.85 10.50
N GLN A 129 -16.85 -1.00 10.42
CA GLN A 129 -17.26 -0.05 11.46
C GLN A 129 -16.10 0.78 12.06
N PHE A 130 -15.10 1.16 11.25
CA PHE A 130 -13.90 1.86 11.71
C PHE A 130 -14.14 3.37 11.98
N GLY A 131 -15.33 3.73 12.47
CA GLY A 131 -15.72 5.07 12.88
C GLY A 131 -16.29 5.96 11.77
N SER A 132 -16.69 7.17 12.16
CA SER A 132 -17.12 8.23 11.26
C SER A 132 -15.92 8.87 10.58
N TYR A 133 -15.76 8.62 9.28
CA TYR A 133 -14.71 9.23 8.47
C TYR A 133 -15.26 9.59 7.08
N THR A 134 -14.80 10.73 6.57
CA THR A 134 -15.16 11.20 5.23
C THR A 134 -14.27 10.52 4.20
N PHE A 135 -14.86 9.58 3.45
CA PHE A 135 -14.18 8.93 2.33
C PHE A 135 -13.64 9.94 1.33
N LEU A 136 -12.35 9.82 1.00
CA LEU A 136 -11.72 10.61 -0.05
C LEU A 136 -11.55 9.74 -1.30
N PRO A 137 -12.45 9.85 -2.30
CA PRO A 137 -12.46 8.95 -3.47
C PRO A 137 -11.20 9.03 -4.35
N ASN A 138 -10.44 10.12 -4.20
CA ASN A 138 -9.23 10.41 -4.95
C ASN A 138 -7.96 10.42 -4.08
N ALA A 139 -8.06 10.09 -2.78
CA ALA A 139 -6.87 9.98 -1.95
C ALA A 139 -6.07 8.76 -2.39
N ALA A 140 -4.93 9.01 -3.03
CA ALA A 140 -4.01 7.99 -3.51
C ALA A 140 -2.62 8.15 -2.89
N GLN A 141 -2.16 9.39 -2.70
CA GLN A 141 -0.84 9.70 -2.17
C GLN A 141 -0.88 9.73 -0.64
N LYS A 142 -0.08 8.85 -0.02
CA LYS A 142 0.13 8.80 1.43
C LYS A 142 1.31 9.72 1.77
N SER A 143 1.18 10.56 2.79
CA SER A 143 2.23 11.54 3.08
C SER A 143 3.50 10.86 3.61
N ILE A 144 3.36 9.76 4.37
CA ILE A 144 4.50 8.96 4.84
C ILE A 144 5.32 8.44 3.65
N GLU A 145 4.69 7.86 2.62
CA GLU A 145 5.39 7.39 1.42
C GLU A 145 6.13 8.53 0.72
N HIS A 146 5.51 9.72 0.61
CA HIS A 146 6.14 10.87 -0.02
C HIS A 146 7.37 11.37 0.77
N ILE A 147 7.28 11.39 2.10
CA ILE A 147 8.41 11.75 2.97
C ILE A 147 9.54 10.72 2.82
N LEU A 148 9.22 9.43 2.83
CA LEU A 148 10.21 8.35 2.66
C LEU A 148 10.88 8.37 1.29
N TYR A 149 10.13 8.69 0.22
CA TYR A 149 10.68 8.80 -1.12
C TYR A 149 11.76 9.89 -1.23
N ASN A 150 11.65 10.94 -0.42
CA ASN A 150 12.60 12.05 -0.36
C ASN A 150 13.72 11.83 0.67
N ASN A 151 13.77 10.65 1.32
CA ASN A 151 14.81 10.34 2.29
C ASN A 151 16.11 9.90 1.56
N ASN A 152 17.16 10.72 1.69
CA ASN A 152 18.45 10.45 1.04
C ASN A 152 19.11 9.13 1.48
N GLU A 153 18.95 8.72 2.75
CA GLU A 153 19.54 7.47 3.24
C GLU A 153 18.87 6.25 2.60
N ILE A 154 17.55 6.27 2.47
CA ILE A 154 16.79 5.24 1.75
C ILE A 154 17.21 5.22 0.28
N ALA A 155 17.26 6.39 -0.38
CA ALA A 155 17.65 6.49 -1.79
C ALA A 155 19.07 5.94 -2.03
N MET A 156 20.04 6.30 -1.19
CA MET A 156 21.41 5.79 -1.28
C MET A 156 21.50 4.29 -1.00
N ALA A 157 20.75 3.78 -0.02
CA ALA A 157 20.73 2.35 0.27
C ALA A 157 20.13 1.54 -0.88
N ILE A 158 19.05 2.03 -1.50
CA ILE A 158 18.47 1.43 -2.71
C ILE A 158 19.48 1.47 -3.86
N GLN A 159 20.12 2.62 -4.10
CA GLN A 159 21.10 2.76 -5.15
C GLN A 159 22.27 1.78 -4.98
N ARG A 160 22.80 1.64 -3.75
CA ARG A 160 23.85 0.66 -3.44
C ARG A 160 23.38 -0.77 -3.73
N LEU A 161 22.16 -1.12 -3.32
CA LEU A 161 21.58 -2.44 -3.58
C LEU A 161 21.42 -2.71 -5.09
N VAL A 162 20.92 -1.73 -5.84
CA VAL A 162 20.73 -1.77 -7.29
C VAL A 162 22.06 -1.92 -8.03
N CYS A 163 23.06 -1.09 -7.69
CA CYS A 163 24.41 -1.14 -8.28
C CYS A 163 25.09 -2.48 -7.97
N HIS A 164 24.96 -2.98 -6.75
CA HIS A 164 25.55 -4.26 -6.36
C HIS A 164 25.03 -5.43 -7.23
N HIS A 165 23.76 -5.39 -7.62
CA HIS A 165 23.14 -6.40 -8.48
C HIS A 165 23.24 -6.11 -9.99
N ASN A 166 24.01 -5.09 -10.39
CA ASN A 166 24.14 -4.65 -11.79
C ASN A 166 22.77 -4.39 -12.46
N ILE A 167 21.82 -3.85 -11.68
CA ILE A 167 20.49 -3.51 -12.18
C ILE A 167 20.57 -2.12 -12.79
N SER A 168 20.41 -2.02 -14.11
CA SER A 168 20.48 -0.75 -14.85
C SER A 168 19.13 -0.32 -15.44
N ASP A 169 18.13 -1.21 -15.46
CA ASP A 169 16.86 -0.90 -16.10
C ASP A 169 15.92 -0.13 -15.17
N GLN A 170 15.44 1.02 -15.65
CA GLN A 170 14.65 1.94 -14.82
C GLN A 170 13.36 1.33 -14.29
N LYS A 171 12.71 0.43 -15.04
CA LYS A 171 11.47 -0.24 -14.59
C LYS A 171 11.71 -1.08 -13.35
N THR A 172 12.78 -1.87 -13.33
CA THR A 172 13.14 -2.71 -12.17
C THR A 172 13.63 -1.88 -11.00
N ILE A 173 14.37 -0.80 -11.24
CA ILE A 173 14.74 0.17 -10.19
C ILE A 173 13.50 0.76 -9.54
N ASN A 174 12.55 1.26 -10.35
CA ASN A 174 11.28 1.81 -9.85
C ASN A 174 10.46 0.76 -9.08
N TYR A 175 10.46 -0.49 -9.54
CA TYR A 175 9.82 -1.60 -8.83
C TYR A 175 10.42 -1.80 -7.42
N ILE A 176 11.75 -1.88 -7.32
CA ILE A 176 12.47 -2.06 -6.05
C ILE A 176 12.21 -0.87 -5.11
N THR A 177 12.34 0.35 -5.62
CA THR A 177 12.10 1.58 -4.86
C THR A 177 10.68 1.63 -4.31
N ASN A 178 9.68 1.33 -5.14
CA ASN A 178 8.28 1.34 -4.73
C ASN A 178 8.00 0.22 -3.71
N TYR A 179 8.59 -0.96 -3.88
CA TYR A 179 8.44 -2.06 -2.94
C TYR A 179 9.00 -1.70 -1.56
N ILE A 180 10.22 -1.15 -1.51
CA ILE A 180 10.88 -0.75 -0.27
C ILE A 180 10.09 0.35 0.43
N ASN A 181 9.78 1.44 -0.27
CA ASN A 181 9.03 2.57 0.31
C ASN A 181 7.63 2.17 0.78
N SER A 182 6.91 1.35 0.01
CA SER A 182 5.58 0.86 0.41
C SER A 182 5.64 -0.06 1.62
N THR A 183 6.65 -0.94 1.70
CA THR A 183 6.82 -1.83 2.85
C THR A 183 7.17 -1.04 4.11
N ILE A 184 8.07 -0.05 4.01
CA ILE A 184 8.39 0.84 5.13
C ILE A 184 7.15 1.63 5.54
N ASN A 185 6.40 2.21 4.59
CA ASN A 185 5.17 2.93 4.90
C ASN A 185 4.18 2.06 5.66
N ASP A 186 3.92 0.83 5.21
CA ASP A 186 2.92 -0.02 5.83
C ASP A 186 3.34 -0.41 7.26
N GLU A 187 4.64 -0.59 7.51
CA GLU A 187 5.17 -0.83 8.86
C GLU A 187 5.02 0.39 9.77
N LEU A 188 5.46 1.57 9.31
CA LEU A 188 5.35 2.81 10.08
C LEU A 188 3.88 3.19 10.32
N CYS A 189 3.02 2.93 9.35
CA CYS A 189 1.57 3.15 9.46
C CYS A 189 0.95 2.24 10.52
N GLN A 190 1.29 0.94 10.53
CA GLN A 190 0.81 0.01 11.55
C GLN A 190 1.25 0.44 12.96
N ARG A 191 2.45 1.01 13.10
CA ARG A 191 2.94 1.57 14.36
C ARG A 191 2.22 2.85 14.78
N LEU A 192 1.93 3.75 13.83
CA LEU A 192 1.23 5.01 14.09
C LEU A 192 -0.24 4.82 14.40
N PHE A 193 -0.88 3.87 13.72
CA PHE A 193 -2.31 3.65 13.75
C PHE A 193 -2.62 2.14 13.88
N PRO A 194 -2.26 1.51 15.02
CA PRO A 194 -2.42 0.06 15.21
C PRO A 194 -3.88 -0.39 15.20
N ASP A 195 -4.82 0.54 15.42
CA ASP A 195 -6.26 0.35 15.41
C ASP A 195 -6.87 0.33 14.01
N LEU A 196 -6.11 0.64 12.95
CA LEU A 196 -6.66 0.68 11.61
C LEU A 196 -6.78 -0.71 10.97
N PRO A 197 -7.97 -1.10 10.50
CA PRO A 197 -8.20 -2.40 9.86
C PRO A 197 -7.77 -2.38 8.38
N LEU A 198 -6.52 -1.99 8.10
CA LEU A 198 -6.02 -1.79 6.73
C LEU A 198 -6.02 -3.10 5.94
N ASN A 199 -5.68 -4.23 6.58
CA ASN A 199 -5.66 -5.53 5.93
C ASN A 199 -7.08 -6.02 5.60
N GLU A 200 -8.02 -5.83 6.51
CA GLU A 200 -9.42 -6.19 6.33
C GLU A 200 -10.07 -5.32 5.25
N ILE A 201 -9.68 -4.04 5.14
CA ILE A 201 -10.07 -3.18 4.02
C ILE A 201 -9.56 -3.77 2.70
N LYS A 202 -8.27 -4.15 2.62
CA LYS A 202 -7.71 -4.79 1.42
C LYS A 202 -8.50 -6.04 1.03
N GLN A 203 -8.72 -6.95 1.98
CA GLN A 203 -9.43 -8.21 1.74
C GLN A 203 -10.89 -7.99 1.30
N ASN A 204 -11.66 -7.17 2.03
CA ASN A 204 -13.07 -6.92 1.69
C ASN A 204 -13.21 -6.15 0.38
N THR A 205 -12.33 -5.19 0.10
CA THR A 205 -12.34 -4.43 -1.15
C THR A 205 -12.07 -5.37 -2.33
N LYS A 206 -11.04 -6.22 -2.24
CA LYS A 206 -10.72 -7.21 -3.27
C LYS A 206 -11.90 -8.15 -3.51
N TYR A 207 -12.45 -8.75 -2.47
CA TYR A 207 -13.58 -9.66 -2.56
C TYR A 207 -14.82 -9.02 -3.22
N LEU A 208 -15.25 -7.85 -2.74
CA LEU A 208 -16.45 -7.18 -3.24
C LEU A 208 -16.26 -6.68 -4.68
N THR A 209 -15.07 -6.20 -5.01
CA THR A 209 -14.73 -5.76 -6.38
C THR A 209 -14.74 -6.93 -7.35
N SER A 210 -14.08 -8.04 -7.01
CA SER A 210 -14.09 -9.27 -7.83
C SER A 210 -15.51 -9.85 -7.97
N LYS A 211 -16.31 -9.86 -6.89
CA LYS A 211 -17.70 -10.32 -6.93
C LYS A 211 -18.55 -9.50 -7.90
N LEU A 212 -18.37 -8.17 -7.93
CA LEU A 212 -19.07 -7.31 -8.87
C LEU A 212 -18.67 -7.62 -10.32
N PHE A 213 -17.38 -7.81 -10.58
CA PHE A 213 -16.89 -8.18 -11.91
C PHE A 213 -17.44 -9.52 -12.39
N ASN A 214 -17.43 -10.56 -11.54
CA ASN A 214 -17.99 -11.86 -11.90
C ASN A 214 -19.47 -11.74 -12.29
N LYS A 215 -20.26 -10.99 -11.52
CA LYS A 215 -21.67 -10.74 -11.82
C LYS A 215 -21.87 -10.04 -13.18
N LEU A 216 -20.99 -9.09 -13.52
CA LEU A 216 -21.05 -8.38 -14.80
C LEU A 216 -20.68 -9.29 -15.97
N ILE A 217 -19.66 -10.14 -15.83
CA ILE A 217 -19.32 -11.15 -16.84
C ILE A 217 -20.49 -12.12 -17.06
N ASP A 218 -21.08 -12.62 -15.98
CA ASP A 218 -22.17 -13.59 -16.08
C ASP A 218 -23.37 -12.98 -16.81
N HIS A 219 -23.63 -11.69 -16.58
CA HIS A 219 -24.65 -10.95 -17.31
C HIS A 219 -24.31 -10.77 -18.80
N GLU A 220 -23.07 -10.42 -19.15
CA GLU A 220 -22.65 -10.31 -20.56
C GLU A 220 -22.72 -11.67 -21.28
N LYS A 221 -22.29 -12.75 -20.62
CA LYS A 221 -22.42 -14.12 -21.16
C LYS A 221 -23.88 -14.49 -21.37
N TYR A 222 -24.75 -14.15 -20.42
CA TYR A 222 -26.18 -14.37 -20.54
C TYR A 222 -26.75 -13.65 -21.76
N ILE A 223 -26.45 -12.36 -21.93
CA ILE A 223 -26.89 -11.58 -23.11
C ILE A 223 -26.37 -12.21 -24.40
N TYR A 224 -25.09 -12.60 -24.44
CA TYR A 224 -24.51 -13.26 -25.61
C TYR A 224 -25.29 -14.52 -25.99
N TRP A 225 -25.54 -15.42 -25.02
CA TRP A 225 -26.27 -16.66 -25.28
C TRP A 225 -27.74 -16.43 -25.61
N GLN A 226 -28.39 -15.46 -24.97
CA GLN A 226 -29.75 -15.05 -25.29
C GLN A 226 -29.86 -14.62 -26.76
N ASN A 227 -28.91 -13.81 -27.25
CA ASN A 227 -28.85 -13.39 -28.64
C ASN A 227 -28.52 -14.54 -29.59
N TYR A 228 -27.53 -15.38 -29.23
CA TYR A 228 -27.11 -16.54 -30.04
C TYR A 228 -28.26 -17.52 -30.27
N TYR A 229 -29.05 -17.79 -29.22
CA TYR A 229 -30.20 -18.69 -29.28
C TYR A 229 -31.53 -18.00 -29.63
N LYS A 230 -31.53 -16.69 -29.90
CA LYS A 230 -32.74 -15.88 -30.19
C LYS A 230 -33.83 -16.03 -29.13
N LEU A 231 -33.43 -16.14 -27.86
CA LEU A 231 -34.36 -16.21 -26.74
C LEU A 231 -34.95 -14.82 -26.48
N SER A 232 -36.27 -14.73 -26.27
CA SER A 232 -36.93 -13.46 -25.97
C SER A 232 -36.41 -12.86 -24.66
N ALA A 233 -36.28 -11.53 -24.62
CA ALA A 233 -36.03 -10.80 -23.38
C ALA A 233 -37.25 -10.95 -22.46
N SER A 234 -37.06 -11.66 -21.35
CA SER A 234 -38.02 -11.78 -20.25
C SER A 234 -37.93 -10.56 -19.34
#